data_AF-A0A6A7C384-F1
#
_entry.id   AF-A0A6A7C384-F1
#
_cell.length_a   1.000
_cell.length_b   1.000
_cell.length_c   1.000
_cell.angle_alpha   90.00
_cell.angle_beta   90.00
_cell.angle_gamma   90.00
#
_symmetry.space_group_name_H-M   'P 1'
#
loop_
_entity.id
_entity.type
_entity.pdbx_description
1 polymer ?
#
loop_
_entity_poly.entity_id
_entity_poly.type
_entity_poly.pdbx_seq_one_letter_code
_entity_poly.pdbx_strand_id
1 'polypeptide(L)'
;MPPISAFAVDAAKRAAMREQLLEGKKLKRTKRFPRRVAGENDLTTAEFRFESKKLERAVRWNTLLTHSNLNGDDVIAASTGGRVPKGTGDYARLRGKLQQNVRSYKSKTTANMQSLLTRYMKISDWRDRDDEDFVSWFSGTFTKQRYFYVFYFLKRQIDYDASTEMGRWYMKSVYTNLGIAVRAYIKNERSKDSHSVLMNEWDSMALHPQHDQVEISDFAEWHPAPPPVVEEEKKVCPAMEAAFGRFVSIGPPPPKRARLDTTEGAADSVPAFAPMPDSAAPSTSASAPAPAPVRAVESDAGIGDGDDLSSQGDDEGNDSTIFGYDCLNDDEVEDSVSESSVDTS
;
A
#
# COMPACT_ATOMS: atom_id res chain seq x y z
N MET A 1 14.34 -1.68 -14.04
CA MET A 1 13.94 -1.24 -12.68
C MET A 1 14.43 -2.30 -11.69
N PRO A 2 14.75 -1.96 -10.42
CA PRO A 2 15.09 -3.00 -9.44
C PRO A 2 13.95 -4.02 -9.34
N PRO A 3 14.26 -5.32 -9.12
CA PRO A 3 13.23 -6.33 -8.95
C PRO A 3 12.39 -6.01 -7.73
N ILE A 4 11.09 -6.33 -7.80
CA ILE A 4 10.14 -6.06 -6.72
C ILE A 4 10.57 -6.72 -5.41
N SER A 5 11.25 -7.87 -5.48
CA SER A 5 11.80 -8.59 -4.32
C SER A 5 12.76 -7.75 -3.47
N ALA A 6 13.39 -6.70 -4.03
CA ALA A 6 14.22 -5.77 -3.27
C ALA A 6 13.42 -4.98 -2.21
N PHE A 7 12.09 -4.97 -2.29
CA PHE A 7 11.19 -4.31 -1.36
C PHE A 7 10.47 -5.29 -0.43
N ALA A 8 10.89 -6.56 -0.41
CA ALA A 8 10.27 -7.56 0.45
C ALA A 8 10.40 -7.15 1.94
N VAL A 9 9.26 -7.13 2.61
CA VAL A 9 9.17 -7.00 4.07
C VAL A 9 8.85 -8.38 4.59
N ASP A 10 9.85 -9.02 5.19
CA ASP A 10 9.72 -10.33 5.82
C ASP A 10 8.83 -10.27 7.08
N ALA A 11 8.42 -11.45 7.56
CA ALA A 11 7.58 -11.60 8.74
C ALA A 11 8.21 -10.97 10.00
N ALA A 12 9.54 -11.07 10.17
CA ALA A 12 10.23 -10.52 11.33
C ALA A 12 10.17 -8.98 11.35
N LYS A 13 10.33 -8.33 10.19
CA LYS A 13 10.17 -6.89 10.03
C LYS A 13 8.74 -6.45 10.29
N ARG A 14 7.73 -7.20 9.84
CA ARG A 14 6.32 -6.90 10.16
C ARG A 14 6.05 -7.02 11.65
N ALA A 15 6.56 -8.06 12.31
CA ALA A 15 6.45 -8.23 13.75
C ALA A 15 7.11 -7.06 14.52
N ALA A 16 8.31 -6.65 14.13
CA ALA A 16 8.98 -5.49 14.73
C ALA A 16 8.22 -4.18 14.49
N MET A 17 7.64 -3.99 13.30
CA MET A 17 6.80 -2.81 13.01
C MET A 17 5.52 -2.81 13.84
N ARG A 18 4.90 -3.99 14.05
CA ARG A 18 3.71 -4.16 14.89
C ARG A 18 4.01 -3.76 16.33
N GLU A 19 5.11 -4.24 16.90
CA GLU A 19 5.56 -3.85 18.24
C GLU A 19 5.76 -2.33 18.34
N GLN A 20 6.42 -1.72 17.37
CA GLN A 20 6.61 -0.27 17.33
C GLN A 20 5.28 0.51 17.28
N LEU A 21 4.28 0.02 16.54
CA LEU A 21 2.95 0.64 16.51
C LEU A 21 2.23 0.52 17.86
N LEU A 22 2.33 -0.63 18.53
CA LEU A 22 1.75 -0.84 19.87
C LEU A 22 2.38 0.09 20.91
N GLU A 23 3.67 0.38 20.78
CA GLU A 23 4.38 1.38 21.60
C GLU A 23 4.03 2.84 21.22
N GLY A 24 3.18 3.05 20.22
CA GLY A 24 2.80 4.38 19.73
C GLY A 24 3.92 5.09 18.96
N LYS A 25 4.98 4.39 18.54
CA LYS A 25 6.06 4.98 17.74
C LYS A 25 5.52 5.39 16.38
N LYS A 26 5.71 6.66 16.03
CA LYS A 26 5.39 7.23 14.71
C LYS A 26 6.67 7.68 14.04
N LEU A 27 6.76 7.53 12.71
CA LEU A 27 7.89 8.07 11.97
C LEU A 27 7.96 9.59 12.18
N LYS A 28 9.09 10.08 12.69
CA LYS A 28 9.30 11.52 12.93
C LYS A 28 9.03 12.29 11.63
N ARG A 29 8.14 13.28 11.72
CA ARG A 29 7.85 14.20 10.62
C ARG A 29 9.14 14.92 10.25
N THR A 30 9.48 14.89 8.96
CA THR A 30 10.67 15.58 8.48
C THR A 30 10.44 17.08 8.70
N LYS A 31 11.26 17.72 9.56
CA LYS A 31 11.24 19.18 9.69
C LYS A 31 11.55 19.76 8.30
N ARG A 32 10.87 20.86 7.92
CA ARG A 32 11.20 21.57 6.67
C ARG A 32 12.70 21.86 6.70
N PHE A 33 13.45 21.26 5.80
CA PHE A 33 14.88 21.53 5.70
C PHE A 33 15.07 22.97 5.22
N PRO A 34 16.05 23.71 5.77
CA PRO A 34 16.41 25.03 5.27
C PRO A 34 16.72 24.96 3.77
N ARG A 35 16.41 26.05 3.05
CA ARG A 35 16.62 26.17 1.60
C ARG A 35 18.09 25.86 1.27
N ARG A 36 18.30 24.92 0.34
CA ARG A 36 19.60 24.26 0.12
C ARG A 36 20.60 25.16 -0.63
N VAL A 37 21.88 25.04 -0.26
CA VAL A 37 23.04 25.33 -1.12
C VAL A 37 23.47 23.99 -1.74
N ALA A 38 23.62 23.92 -3.06
CA ALA A 38 23.94 22.68 -3.77
C ALA A 38 25.29 22.11 -3.30
N GLY A 39 25.31 20.83 -2.92
CA GLY A 39 26.52 20.10 -2.55
C GLY A 39 27.12 19.36 -3.75
N GLU A 40 28.41 19.05 -3.68
CA GLU A 40 29.17 18.36 -4.74
C GLU A 40 28.66 16.92 -5.03
N ASN A 41 27.94 16.32 -4.08
CA ASN A 41 27.37 14.96 -4.20
C ASN A 41 25.85 14.95 -4.47
N ASP A 42 25.30 16.06 -4.93
CA ASP A 42 23.87 16.17 -5.20
C ASP A 42 23.51 15.50 -6.52
N LEU A 43 22.37 14.80 -6.54
CA LEU A 43 21.87 14.21 -7.77
C LEU A 43 21.55 15.33 -8.77
N THR A 44 21.88 15.11 -10.04
CA THR A 44 21.38 15.97 -11.10
C THR A 44 19.85 15.94 -11.14
N THR A 45 19.22 16.97 -11.71
CA THR A 45 17.76 17.02 -11.85
C THR A 45 17.18 15.80 -12.57
N ALA A 46 17.88 15.29 -13.58
CA ALA A 46 17.46 14.11 -14.35
C ALA A 46 17.54 12.83 -13.50
N GLU A 47 18.65 12.63 -12.78
CA GLU A 47 18.82 11.50 -11.88
C GLU A 47 17.79 11.52 -10.75
N PHE A 48 17.56 12.69 -10.14
CA PHE A 48 16.55 12.83 -9.10
C PHE A 48 15.16 12.45 -9.62
N ARG A 49 14.77 12.88 -10.82
CA ARG A 49 13.49 12.49 -11.44
C ARG A 49 13.41 10.98 -11.66
N PHE A 50 14.50 10.36 -12.10
CA PHE A 50 14.57 8.92 -12.33
C PHE A 50 14.45 8.12 -11.02
N GLU A 51 15.24 8.46 -9.99
CA GLU A 51 15.14 7.84 -8.67
C GLU A 51 13.78 8.06 -8.03
N SER A 52 13.20 9.25 -8.24
CA SER A 52 11.88 9.58 -7.74
C SER A 52 10.78 8.69 -8.32
N LYS A 53 10.87 8.28 -9.59
CA LYS A 53 9.91 7.34 -10.21
C LYS A 53 10.06 5.92 -9.63
N LYS A 54 11.29 5.47 -9.40
CA LYS A 54 11.55 4.17 -8.73
C LYS A 54 11.01 4.18 -7.30
N LEU A 55 11.25 5.26 -6.57
CA LEU A 55 10.74 5.44 -5.22
C LEU A 55 9.22 5.38 -5.18
N GLU A 56 8.53 6.05 -6.11
CA GLU A 56 7.07 6.01 -6.16
C GLU A 56 6.53 4.58 -6.32
N ARG A 57 7.13 3.79 -7.22
CA ARG A 57 6.80 2.36 -7.37
C ARG A 57 7.06 1.59 -6.07
N ALA A 58 8.22 1.78 -5.45
CA ALA A 58 8.57 1.13 -4.19
C ALA A 58 7.59 1.47 -3.06
N VAL A 59 7.16 2.74 -2.97
CA VAL A 59 6.21 3.22 -1.97
C VAL A 59 4.83 2.58 -2.14
N ARG A 60 4.37 2.34 -3.37
CA ARG A 60 3.09 1.64 -3.61
C ARG A 60 3.11 0.22 -3.06
N TRP A 61 4.18 -0.53 -3.35
CA TRP A 61 4.38 -1.88 -2.81
C TRP A 61 4.52 -1.89 -1.29
N ASN A 62 5.31 -0.97 -0.75
CA ASN A 62 5.45 -0.83 0.70
C ASN A 62 4.12 -0.50 1.39
N THR A 63 3.35 0.41 0.79
CA THR A 63 2.04 0.81 1.32
C THR A 63 1.07 -0.37 1.27
N LEU A 64 1.10 -1.21 0.24
CA LEU A 64 0.29 -2.44 0.18
C LEU A 64 0.62 -3.41 1.33
N LEU A 65 1.90 -3.66 1.59
CA LEU A 65 2.33 -4.73 2.50
C LEU A 65 2.43 -4.32 3.97
N THR A 66 2.51 -3.02 4.26
CA THR A 66 2.75 -2.54 5.63
C THR A 66 1.81 -1.44 6.07
N HIS A 67 1.10 -0.80 5.14
CA HIS A 67 0.25 0.37 5.39
C HIS A 67 0.94 1.55 6.10
N SER A 68 2.26 1.49 6.26
CA SER A 68 3.04 2.36 7.14
C SER A 68 4.29 2.89 6.44
N ASN A 69 4.89 3.92 7.04
CA ASN A 69 6.14 4.51 6.59
C ASN A 69 7.31 4.29 7.56
N LEU A 70 7.15 3.43 8.58
CA LEU A 70 8.18 3.17 9.59
C LEU A 70 9.51 2.69 8.95
N ASN A 71 9.43 1.87 7.92
CA ASN A 71 10.57 1.38 7.14
C ASN A 71 10.94 2.28 5.95
N GLY A 72 10.50 3.54 5.93
CA GLY A 72 10.69 4.43 4.78
C GLY A 72 12.15 4.68 4.40
N ASP A 73 13.07 4.60 5.37
CA ASP A 73 14.50 4.67 5.13
C ASP A 73 15.00 3.49 4.26
N ASP A 74 14.51 2.27 4.52
CA ASP A 74 14.85 1.06 3.77
C ASP A 74 14.28 1.13 2.34
N VAL A 75 13.07 1.66 2.20
CA VAL A 75 12.43 1.88 0.89
C VAL A 75 13.24 2.84 0.03
N ILE A 76 13.79 3.91 0.62
CA ILE A 76 14.66 4.86 -0.10
C ILE A 76 15.99 4.19 -0.46
N ALA A 77 16.61 3.47 0.47
CA ALA A 77 17.87 2.77 0.21
C ALA A 77 17.71 1.74 -0.92
N ALA A 78 16.66 0.91 -0.87
CA ALA A 78 16.37 -0.11 -1.88
C ALA A 78 16.06 0.52 -3.25
N SER A 79 15.25 1.59 -3.30
CA SER A 79 14.88 2.22 -4.57
C SER A 79 16.05 2.96 -5.25
N THR A 80 16.96 3.53 -4.46
CA THR A 80 18.15 4.25 -4.95
C THR A 80 19.37 3.37 -5.17
N GLY A 81 19.36 2.14 -4.64
CA GLY A 81 20.53 1.27 -4.58
C GLY A 81 21.60 1.81 -3.62
N GLY A 82 21.20 2.50 -2.55
CA GLY A 82 22.10 3.09 -1.55
C GLY A 82 22.87 4.33 -2.02
N ARG A 83 22.66 4.79 -3.25
CA ARG A 83 23.39 5.92 -3.85
C ARG A 83 23.12 7.28 -3.21
N VAL A 84 22.05 7.42 -2.43
CA VAL A 84 21.67 8.68 -1.78
C VAL A 84 21.87 8.53 -0.27
N PRO A 85 23.00 9.00 0.30
CA PRO A 85 23.29 8.85 1.72
C PRO A 85 22.27 9.56 2.61
N LYS A 86 22.00 8.98 3.78
CA LYS A 86 21.18 9.62 4.81
C LYS A 86 21.80 10.96 5.22
N GLY A 87 20.96 11.96 5.45
CA GLY A 87 21.39 13.31 5.84
C GLY A 87 21.68 14.26 4.68
N THR A 88 21.73 13.77 3.44
CA THR A 88 21.79 14.62 2.25
C THR A 88 20.45 15.33 2.00
N GLY A 89 20.47 16.46 1.29
CA GLY A 89 19.24 17.15 0.92
C GLY A 89 18.41 16.37 -0.10
N ASP A 90 19.02 15.58 -0.98
CA ASP A 90 18.28 14.70 -1.88
C ASP A 90 17.60 13.56 -1.14
N TYR A 91 18.25 13.01 -0.10
CA TYR A 91 17.60 12.06 0.81
C TYR A 91 16.37 12.69 1.47
N ALA A 92 16.50 13.91 2.00
CA ALA A 92 15.38 14.62 2.62
C ALA A 92 14.23 14.87 1.64
N ARG A 93 14.53 15.21 0.38
CA ARG A 93 13.53 15.39 -0.69
C ARG A 93 12.82 14.08 -1.03
N LEU A 94 13.56 12.99 -1.20
CA LEU A 94 13.01 11.65 -1.43
C LEU A 94 12.12 11.21 -0.26
N ARG A 95 12.58 11.39 0.99
CA ARG A 95 11.79 11.12 2.20
C ARG A 95 10.51 11.96 2.26
N GLY A 96 10.59 13.25 1.92
CA GLY A 96 9.43 14.12 1.83
C GLY A 96 8.40 13.60 0.81
N LYS A 97 8.87 13.17 -0.37
CA LYS A 97 8.02 12.59 -1.41
C LYS A 97 7.40 11.26 -0.97
N LEU A 98 8.16 10.38 -0.31
CA LEU A 98 7.64 9.14 0.28
C LEU A 98 6.49 9.45 1.26
N GLN A 99 6.72 10.37 2.20
CA GLN A 99 5.71 10.75 3.20
C GLN A 99 4.46 11.36 2.54
N GLN A 100 4.63 12.18 1.51
CA GLN A 100 3.52 12.77 0.76
C GLN A 100 2.71 11.70 0.02
N ASN A 101 3.38 10.75 -0.64
CA ASN A 101 2.71 9.65 -1.34
C ASN A 101 1.92 8.77 -0.38
N VAL A 102 2.52 8.31 0.72
CA VAL A 102 1.82 7.47 1.72
C VAL A 102 0.60 8.19 2.28
N ARG A 103 0.72 9.47 2.63
CA ARG A 103 -0.42 10.28 3.11
C ARG A 103 -1.52 10.39 2.07
N SER A 104 -1.15 10.66 0.81
CA SER A 104 -2.10 10.80 -0.30
C SER A 104 -2.84 9.48 -0.55
N TYR A 105 -2.11 8.35 -0.57
CA TYR A 105 -2.70 7.02 -0.73
C TYR A 105 -3.68 6.72 0.40
N LYS A 106 -3.26 6.88 1.65
CA LYS A 106 -4.12 6.66 2.83
C LYS A 106 -5.39 7.50 2.77
N SER A 107 -5.25 8.82 2.60
CA SER A 107 -6.39 9.75 2.58
C SER A 107 -7.37 9.48 1.44
N LYS A 108 -6.88 9.28 0.21
CA LYS A 108 -7.74 8.98 -0.95
C LYS A 108 -8.40 7.61 -0.84
N THR A 109 -7.69 6.60 -0.32
CA THR A 109 -8.26 5.27 -0.14
C THR A 109 -9.36 5.25 0.92
N THR A 110 -9.19 5.92 2.06
CA THR A 110 -10.26 6.03 3.07
C THR A 110 -11.45 6.83 2.54
N ALA A 111 -11.22 7.92 1.80
CA ALA A 111 -12.28 8.70 1.19
C ALA A 111 -13.07 7.89 0.14
N ASN A 112 -12.38 7.13 -0.72
CA ASN A 112 -13.03 6.26 -1.70
C ASN A 112 -13.85 5.16 -1.04
N MET A 113 -13.33 4.55 0.04
CA MET A 113 -14.09 3.56 0.82
C MET A 113 -15.32 4.19 1.49
N GLN A 114 -15.19 5.38 2.08
CA GLN A 114 -16.31 6.10 2.70
C GLN A 114 -17.39 6.43 1.67
N SER A 115 -17.00 6.90 0.48
CA SER A 115 -17.91 7.17 -0.64
C SER A 115 -18.66 5.90 -1.07
N LEU A 116 -17.94 4.77 -1.19
CA LEU A 116 -18.53 3.49 -1.53
C LEU A 116 -19.56 3.01 -0.47
N LEU A 117 -19.19 3.05 0.81
CA LEU A 117 -20.08 2.63 1.90
C LEU A 117 -21.29 3.53 2.06
N THR A 118 -21.10 4.85 1.92
CA THR A 118 -22.22 5.81 1.94
C THR A 118 -23.24 5.50 0.84
N ARG A 119 -22.79 5.08 -0.36
CA ARG A 119 -23.70 4.66 -1.44
C ARG A 119 -24.47 3.39 -1.05
N TYR A 120 -23.83 2.41 -0.44
CA TYR A 120 -24.53 1.20 0.03
C TYR A 120 -25.53 1.47 1.14
N MET A 121 -25.16 2.36 2.08
CA MET A 121 -26.03 2.76 3.20
C MET A 121 -27.24 3.57 2.75
N LYS A 122 -27.18 4.26 1.60
CA LYS A 122 -28.35 4.93 1.00
C LYS A 122 -29.39 3.96 0.44
N ILE A 123 -28.95 2.78 -0.01
CA ILE A 123 -29.82 1.76 -0.64
C ILE A 123 -30.42 0.83 0.42
N SER A 124 -29.70 0.61 1.51
CA SER A 124 -30.01 -0.42 2.50
C SER A 124 -29.43 -0.05 3.86
N ASP A 125 -30.11 -0.44 4.93
CA ASP A 125 -29.72 -0.10 6.30
C ASP A 125 -28.56 -0.95 6.83
N TRP A 126 -27.41 -0.92 6.15
CA TRP A 126 -26.18 -1.59 6.61
C TRP A 126 -25.47 -0.81 7.70
N ARG A 127 -25.90 0.43 8.00
CA ARG A 127 -25.28 1.24 9.03
C ARG A 127 -25.46 0.57 10.39
N ASP A 128 -26.68 0.16 10.72
CA ASP A 128 -27.03 -0.27 12.08
C ASP A 128 -27.13 -1.78 12.27
N ARG A 129 -26.81 -2.57 11.23
CA ARG A 129 -26.70 -4.04 11.31
C ARG A 129 -25.64 -4.52 12.30
N ASP A 130 -25.71 -5.80 12.65
CA ASP A 130 -24.62 -6.46 13.38
C ASP A 130 -23.34 -6.48 12.55
N ASP A 131 -22.19 -6.53 13.23
CA ASP A 131 -20.89 -6.53 12.57
C ASP A 131 -20.64 -7.83 11.80
N GLU A 132 -21.08 -8.99 12.28
CA GLU A 132 -20.92 -10.28 11.59
C GLU A 132 -21.70 -10.31 10.27
N ASP A 133 -22.96 -9.86 10.31
CA ASP A 133 -23.82 -9.72 9.14
C ASP A 133 -23.19 -8.78 8.10
N PHE A 134 -22.69 -7.63 8.57
CA PHE A 134 -22.05 -6.65 7.71
C PHE A 134 -20.76 -7.19 7.10
N VAL A 135 -19.90 -7.88 7.88
CA VAL A 135 -18.66 -8.49 7.39
C VAL A 135 -18.96 -9.48 6.28
N SER A 136 -19.91 -10.40 6.53
CA SER A 136 -20.31 -11.44 5.58
C SER A 136 -20.82 -10.82 4.28
N TRP A 137 -21.76 -9.89 4.37
CA TRP A 137 -22.30 -9.18 3.21
C TRP A 137 -21.22 -8.39 2.45
N PHE A 138 -20.45 -7.55 3.15
CA PHE A 138 -19.48 -6.66 2.54
C PHE A 138 -18.34 -7.43 1.87
N SER A 139 -17.87 -8.52 2.50
CA SER A 139 -16.94 -9.48 1.91
C SER A 139 -17.49 -10.11 0.63
N GLY A 140 -18.79 -10.41 0.58
CA GLY A 140 -19.49 -10.88 -0.62
C GLY A 140 -19.56 -9.84 -1.75
N THR A 141 -19.45 -8.54 -1.44
CA THR A 141 -19.41 -7.47 -2.45
C THR A 141 -18.04 -7.26 -3.08
N PHE A 142 -17.01 -7.96 -2.63
CA PHE A 142 -15.66 -7.79 -3.15
C PHE A 142 -15.60 -8.10 -4.65
N THR A 143 -15.08 -7.15 -5.44
CA THR A 143 -14.71 -7.36 -6.84
C THR A 143 -13.38 -6.66 -7.11
N LYS A 144 -12.61 -7.14 -8.11
CA LYS A 144 -11.33 -6.51 -8.47
C LYS A 144 -11.50 -5.03 -8.84
N GLN A 145 -12.59 -4.66 -9.51
CA GLN A 145 -12.88 -3.28 -9.89
C GLN A 145 -13.14 -2.40 -8.66
N ARG A 146 -13.90 -2.90 -7.68
CA ARG A 146 -14.15 -2.17 -6.41
C ARG A 146 -12.89 -2.06 -5.58
N TYR A 147 -12.08 -3.11 -5.54
CA TYR A 147 -10.78 -3.07 -4.89
C TYR A 147 -9.90 -1.97 -5.49
N PHE A 148 -9.72 -1.95 -6.82
CA PHE A 148 -8.91 -0.94 -7.49
C PHE A 148 -9.56 0.45 -7.57
N TYR A 149 -10.86 0.58 -7.28
CA TYR A 149 -11.47 1.89 -7.04
C TYR A 149 -10.99 2.45 -5.69
N VAL A 150 -11.02 1.64 -4.64
CA VAL A 150 -10.60 2.03 -3.28
C VAL A 150 -9.07 2.17 -3.19
N PHE A 151 -8.33 1.14 -3.61
CA PHE A 151 -6.87 1.11 -3.67
C PHE A 151 -6.36 1.52 -5.06
N TYR A 152 -6.76 2.72 -5.50
CA TYR A 152 -6.50 3.24 -6.84
C TYR A 152 -5.03 3.21 -7.29
N PHE A 153 -4.10 3.39 -6.35
CA PHE A 153 -2.67 3.42 -6.63
C PHE A 153 -2.09 2.05 -7.06
N LEU A 154 -2.85 0.96 -6.88
CA LEU A 154 -2.45 -0.40 -7.24
C LEU A 154 -2.95 -0.87 -8.62
N LYS A 155 -3.91 -0.16 -9.24
CA LYS A 155 -4.57 -0.58 -10.50
C LYS A 155 -3.61 -0.91 -11.65
N ARG A 156 -2.44 -0.27 -11.68
CA ARG A 156 -1.38 -0.48 -12.69
C ARG A 156 -0.11 -1.08 -12.08
N GLN A 157 -0.24 -1.80 -10.97
CA GLN A 157 0.89 -2.43 -10.28
C GLN A 157 0.66 -3.92 -10.06
N ILE A 158 -0.58 -4.33 -9.83
CA ILE A 158 -0.95 -5.72 -9.54
C ILE A 158 -1.87 -6.23 -10.63
N ASP A 159 -1.53 -7.39 -11.19
CA ASP A 159 -2.48 -8.21 -11.93
C ASP A 159 -3.20 -9.13 -10.94
N TYR A 160 -4.44 -8.75 -10.58
CA TYR A 160 -5.24 -9.50 -9.60
C TYR A 160 -5.53 -10.94 -10.06
N ASP A 161 -5.79 -11.13 -11.35
CA ASP A 161 -6.20 -12.43 -11.87
C ASP A 161 -5.01 -13.40 -11.92
N ALA A 162 -3.81 -12.88 -12.22
CA ALA A 162 -2.56 -13.65 -12.22
C ALA A 162 -1.90 -13.82 -10.84
N SER A 163 -2.36 -13.11 -9.81
CA SER A 163 -1.84 -13.24 -8.44
C SER A 163 -2.14 -14.61 -7.83
N THR A 164 -1.40 -15.03 -6.81
CA THR A 164 -1.65 -16.30 -6.12
C THR A 164 -2.97 -16.27 -5.34
N GLU A 165 -3.45 -17.43 -4.89
CA GLU A 165 -4.61 -17.48 -3.99
C GLU A 165 -4.38 -16.70 -2.71
N MET A 166 -3.17 -16.79 -2.14
CA MET A 166 -2.77 -16.04 -0.96
C MET A 166 -2.82 -14.53 -1.20
N GLY A 167 -2.29 -14.04 -2.32
CA GLY A 167 -2.32 -12.62 -2.68
C GLY A 167 -3.75 -12.09 -2.86
N ARG A 168 -4.62 -12.86 -3.54
CA ARG A 168 -6.04 -12.50 -3.69
C ARG A 168 -6.80 -12.50 -2.36
N TRP A 169 -6.56 -13.49 -1.51
CA TRP A 169 -7.12 -13.56 -0.17
C TRP A 169 -6.70 -12.34 0.67
N TYR A 170 -5.43 -11.97 0.65
CA TYR A 170 -4.91 -10.79 1.35
C TYR A 170 -5.62 -9.51 0.90
N MET A 171 -5.73 -9.27 -0.41
CA MET A 171 -6.41 -8.10 -0.96
C MET A 171 -7.87 -8.03 -0.51
N LYS A 172 -8.57 -9.18 -0.49
CA LYS A 172 -9.94 -9.25 0.01
C LYS A 172 -10.02 -8.96 1.51
N SER A 173 -9.14 -9.54 2.32
CA SER A 173 -9.06 -9.32 3.77
C SER A 173 -8.84 -7.84 4.11
N VAL A 174 -7.84 -7.21 3.50
CA VAL A 174 -7.52 -5.79 3.71
C VAL A 174 -8.68 -4.88 3.29
N TYR A 175 -9.31 -5.17 2.15
CA TYR A 175 -10.49 -4.43 1.69
C TYR A 175 -11.66 -4.52 2.66
N THR A 176 -11.98 -5.73 3.13
CA THR A 176 -13.09 -5.95 4.05
C THR A 176 -12.83 -5.28 5.40
N ASN A 177 -11.63 -5.43 5.96
CA ASN A 177 -11.25 -4.79 7.23
C ASN A 177 -11.30 -3.27 7.15
N LEU A 178 -10.86 -2.69 6.03
CA LEU A 178 -10.99 -1.26 5.79
C LEU A 178 -12.47 -0.82 5.75
N GLY A 179 -13.33 -1.62 5.11
CA GLY A 179 -14.77 -1.34 5.08
C GLY A 179 -15.39 -1.32 6.48
N ILE A 180 -15.02 -2.27 7.34
CA ILE A 180 -15.49 -2.33 8.73
C ILE A 180 -15.03 -1.10 9.50
N ALA A 181 -13.74 -0.75 9.42
CA ALA A 181 -13.19 0.41 10.11
C ALA A 181 -13.85 1.73 9.64
N VAL A 182 -14.07 1.90 8.34
CA VAL A 182 -14.73 3.10 7.79
C VAL A 182 -16.22 3.12 8.17
N ARG A 183 -16.90 1.98 8.23
CA ARG A 183 -18.27 1.91 8.74
C ARG A 183 -18.34 2.35 10.20
N ALA A 184 -17.44 1.86 11.06
CA ALA A 184 -17.36 2.28 12.45
C ALA A 184 -17.10 3.79 12.58
N TYR A 185 -16.25 4.35 11.71
CA TYR A 185 -16.04 5.80 11.61
C TYR A 185 -17.34 6.54 11.23
N ILE A 186 -18.08 6.09 10.22
CA ILE A 186 -19.36 6.71 9.80
C ILE A 186 -20.42 6.63 10.91
N LYS A 187 -20.46 5.54 11.70
CA LYS A 187 -21.38 5.43 12.86
C LYS A 187 -21.00 6.42 13.96
N ASN A 188 -19.70 6.62 14.19
CA ASN A 188 -19.15 7.40 15.30
C ASN A 188 -18.63 8.80 14.90
N GLU A 189 -19.00 9.33 13.73
CA GLU A 189 -18.43 10.55 13.13
C GLU A 189 -18.50 11.79 14.04
N ARG A 190 -19.42 11.79 15.02
CA ARG A 190 -19.55 12.84 16.04
C ARG A 190 -18.46 12.83 17.12
N SER A 191 -17.69 11.75 17.23
CA SER A 191 -16.57 11.64 18.18
C SER A 191 -15.31 12.29 17.62
N LYS A 192 -14.68 13.15 18.42
CA LYS A 192 -13.43 13.85 18.07
C LYS A 192 -12.27 12.89 17.72
N ASP A 193 -12.31 11.67 18.27
CA ASP A 193 -11.23 10.69 18.14
C ASP A 193 -11.47 9.64 17.03
N SER A 194 -12.67 9.60 16.47
CA SER A 194 -13.09 8.58 15.48
C SER A 194 -12.14 8.50 14.28
N HIS A 195 -11.68 9.63 13.77
CA HIS A 195 -10.72 9.69 12.67
C HIS A 195 -9.36 9.12 13.09
N SER A 196 -8.87 9.42 14.29
CA SER A 196 -7.60 8.86 14.77
C SER A 196 -7.67 7.35 14.93
N VAL A 197 -8.80 6.83 15.41
CA VAL A 197 -9.05 5.38 15.51
C VAL A 197 -8.99 4.75 14.11
N LEU A 198 -9.71 5.30 13.12
CA LEU A 198 -9.64 4.81 11.74
C LEU A 198 -8.21 4.81 11.17
N MET A 199 -7.44 5.87 11.44
CA MET A 199 -6.05 5.95 10.99
C MET A 199 -5.16 4.88 11.67
N ASN A 200 -5.37 4.58 12.94
CA ASN A 200 -4.63 3.54 13.66
C ASN A 200 -5.00 2.13 13.17
N GLU A 201 -6.30 1.89 12.93
CA GLU A 201 -6.79 0.64 12.32
C GLU A 201 -6.12 0.42 10.96
N TRP A 202 -6.09 1.45 10.11
CA TRP A 202 -5.40 1.39 8.81
C TRP A 202 -3.95 0.95 8.95
N ASP A 203 -3.19 1.55 9.88
CA ASP A 203 -1.77 1.26 10.07
C ASP A 203 -1.53 -0.17 10.59
N SER A 204 -2.54 -0.75 11.26
CA SER A 204 -2.46 -2.07 11.88
C SER A 204 -2.93 -3.21 10.95
N MET A 205 -3.84 -2.94 10.01
CA MET A 205 -4.47 -3.94 9.14
C MET A 205 -3.47 -4.85 8.42
N ALA A 206 -2.48 -4.26 7.72
CA ALA A 206 -1.49 -5.02 6.95
C ALA A 206 -0.42 -5.69 7.82
N LEU A 207 -0.32 -5.29 9.08
CA LEU A 207 0.62 -5.85 10.04
C LEU A 207 -0.04 -6.92 10.91
N HIS A 208 -1.28 -7.33 10.64
CA HIS A 208 -1.94 -8.38 11.39
C HIS A 208 -1.17 -9.71 11.26
N PRO A 209 -1.00 -10.52 12.33
CA PRO A 209 -0.23 -11.77 12.28
C PRO A 209 -0.65 -12.75 11.19
N GLN A 210 -1.94 -12.78 10.85
CA GLN A 210 -2.45 -13.64 9.76
C GLN A 210 -1.89 -13.28 8.38
N HIS A 211 -1.32 -12.09 8.23
CA HIS A 211 -0.71 -11.63 6.99
C HIS A 211 0.81 -11.88 6.95
N ASP A 212 1.43 -12.41 8.01
CA ASP A 212 2.89 -12.60 8.07
C ASP A 212 3.42 -13.57 7.00
N GLN A 213 2.57 -14.48 6.53
CA GLN A 213 2.86 -15.42 5.45
C GLN A 213 2.74 -14.83 4.03
N VAL A 214 2.21 -13.61 3.89
CA VAL A 214 1.99 -12.98 2.59
C VAL A 214 3.29 -12.37 2.11
N GLU A 215 3.82 -12.88 1.01
CA GLU A 215 5.03 -12.40 0.39
C GLU A 215 4.76 -11.51 -0.82
N ILE A 216 5.79 -10.81 -1.29
CA ILE A 216 5.63 -9.98 -2.50
C ILE A 216 5.49 -10.82 -3.77
N SER A 217 5.99 -12.06 -3.74
CA SER A 217 5.85 -13.09 -4.78
C SER A 217 4.40 -13.57 -4.96
N ASP A 218 3.53 -13.34 -3.96
CA ASP A 218 2.10 -13.67 -4.06
C ASP A 218 1.32 -12.74 -5.00
N PHE A 219 1.91 -11.61 -5.37
CA PHE A 219 1.30 -10.62 -6.25
C PHE A 219 1.96 -10.66 -7.61
N ALA A 220 1.17 -10.94 -8.65
CA ALA A 220 1.64 -10.81 -10.01
C ALA A 220 1.80 -9.33 -10.35
N GLU A 221 2.99 -8.94 -10.83
CA GLU A 221 3.21 -7.59 -11.30
C GLU A 221 2.38 -7.34 -12.56
N TRP A 222 1.66 -6.21 -12.58
CA TRP A 222 1.00 -5.78 -13.79
C TRP A 222 2.05 -5.36 -14.82
N HIS A 223 2.16 -6.16 -15.88
CA HIS A 223 2.83 -5.76 -17.09
C HIS A 223 1.76 -5.26 -18.07
N PRO A 224 1.88 -4.03 -18.62
CA PRO A 224 1.05 -3.69 -19.76
C PRO A 224 1.27 -4.78 -20.79
N ALA A 225 0.18 -5.37 -21.29
CA ALA A 225 0.28 -6.17 -22.49
C ALA A 225 1.06 -5.32 -23.50
N PRO A 226 2.09 -5.89 -24.18
CA PRO A 226 2.72 -5.16 -25.27
C PRO A 226 1.57 -4.66 -26.16
N PRO A 227 1.62 -3.40 -26.62
CA PRO A 227 0.60 -2.92 -27.55
C PRO A 227 0.43 -4.01 -28.61
N PRO A 228 -0.81 -4.40 -28.94
CA PRO A 228 -1.02 -5.45 -29.92
C PRO A 228 -0.11 -5.08 -31.06
N VAL A 229 0.84 -5.98 -31.38
CA VAL A 229 1.64 -5.81 -32.57
C VAL A 229 0.57 -5.84 -33.63
N VAL A 230 0.18 -4.66 -34.11
CA VAL A 230 -0.48 -4.55 -35.38
C VAL A 230 0.58 -5.15 -36.26
N GLU A 231 0.43 -6.45 -36.55
CA GLU A 231 1.06 -7.01 -37.72
C GLU A 231 0.53 -6.08 -38.79
N GLU A 232 1.32 -5.07 -39.14
CA GLU A 232 1.23 -4.47 -40.44
C GLU A 232 1.32 -5.71 -41.32
N GLU A 233 0.17 -6.21 -41.75
CA GLU A 233 0.05 -7.05 -42.91
C GLU A 233 0.82 -6.24 -43.92
N LYS A 234 2.11 -6.56 -44.09
CA LYS A 234 2.89 -6.10 -45.21
C LYS A 234 1.99 -6.51 -46.34
N LYS A 235 1.32 -5.54 -46.96
CA LYS A 235 0.63 -5.74 -48.24
C LYS A 235 1.73 -6.28 -49.13
N VAL A 236 1.82 -7.60 -49.18
CA VAL A 236 2.73 -8.30 -50.06
C VAL A 236 2.26 -7.83 -51.41
N CYS A 237 3.11 -7.09 -52.12
CA CYS A 237 2.82 -6.71 -53.49
C CYS A 237 2.37 -8.00 -54.20
N PRO A 238 1.20 -8.05 -54.85
CA PRO A 238 0.67 -9.25 -55.51
C PRO A 238 1.68 -9.90 -56.48
N ALA A 239 2.69 -9.14 -56.92
CA ALA A 239 3.83 -9.62 -57.70
C ALA A 239 4.72 -10.67 -57.00
N MET A 240 4.79 -10.71 -55.66
CA MET A 240 5.60 -11.71 -54.92
C MET A 240 4.86 -13.03 -54.69
N GLU A 241 3.53 -13.05 -54.58
CA GLU A 241 2.76 -14.30 -54.46
C GLU A 241 2.85 -15.16 -55.73
N ALA A 242 3.00 -14.54 -56.91
CA ALA A 242 3.23 -15.26 -58.16
C ALA A 242 4.60 -15.99 -58.21
N ALA A 243 5.57 -15.61 -57.37
CA ALA A 243 6.90 -16.22 -57.34
C ALA A 243 7.01 -17.43 -56.39
N PHE A 244 6.09 -17.59 -55.43
CA PHE A 244 6.13 -18.69 -54.44
C PHE A 244 5.24 -19.91 -54.80
N GLY A 245 4.44 -19.83 -55.87
CA GLY A 245 3.60 -20.92 -56.38
C GLY A 245 4.32 -22.13 -56.99
N ARG A 246 5.63 -22.30 -56.76
CA ARG A 246 6.44 -23.42 -57.28
C ARG A 246 7.32 -24.13 -56.24
N PHE A 247 6.93 -24.13 -54.97
CA PHE A 247 7.53 -25.04 -53.99
C PHE A 247 6.60 -26.24 -53.74
N VAL A 248 6.93 -27.36 -54.37
CA VAL A 248 6.38 -28.68 -54.03
C VAL A 248 7.18 -29.21 -52.85
N SER A 249 6.52 -29.39 -51.71
CA SER A 249 7.10 -30.08 -50.56
C SER A 249 7.21 -31.57 -50.88
N ILE A 250 8.44 -32.08 -51.04
CA ILE A 250 8.73 -33.51 -51.16
C ILE A 250 9.29 -33.99 -49.83
N GLY A 251 8.46 -34.69 -49.05
CA GLY A 251 8.88 -35.52 -47.93
C GLY A 251 8.49 -35.00 -46.53
N PRO A 252 8.20 -35.91 -45.58
CA PRO A 252 7.91 -35.54 -44.20
C PRO A 252 9.15 -34.97 -43.49
N PRO A 253 8.97 -34.05 -42.53
CA PRO A 253 10.07 -33.43 -41.81
C PRO A 253 10.87 -34.48 -41.01
N PRO A 254 12.20 -34.34 -40.90
CA PRO A 254 13.03 -35.26 -40.14
C PRO A 254 12.60 -35.27 -38.66
N PRO A 255 12.61 -36.45 -38.01
CA PRO A 255 12.17 -36.59 -36.63
C PRO A 255 13.02 -35.71 -35.70
N LYS A 256 12.34 -35.02 -34.77
CA LYS A 256 12.98 -34.24 -33.70
C LYS A 256 13.99 -35.14 -32.99
N ARG A 257 15.25 -34.72 -32.93
CA ARG A 257 16.28 -35.38 -32.10
C ARG A 257 15.74 -35.50 -30.68
N ALA A 258 15.64 -36.72 -30.19
CA ALA A 258 15.39 -37.01 -28.79
C ALA A 258 16.44 -36.26 -27.96
N ARG A 259 15.97 -35.42 -27.02
CA ARG A 259 16.83 -34.91 -25.96
C ARG A 259 17.30 -36.12 -25.18
N LEU A 260 18.61 -36.35 -25.20
CA LEU A 260 19.27 -37.30 -24.33
C LEU A 260 18.95 -36.92 -22.88
N ASP A 261 18.25 -37.83 -22.20
CA ASP A 261 18.22 -37.94 -20.75
C ASP A 261 19.65 -37.92 -20.23
N THR A 262 19.94 -37.01 -19.30
CA THR A 262 21.12 -37.15 -18.44
C THR A 262 20.63 -37.77 -17.15
N THR A 263 21.00 -39.03 -17.04
CA THR A 263 20.81 -40.00 -15.96
C THR A 263 21.17 -39.49 -14.57
N GLU A 264 20.30 -39.88 -13.62
CA GLU A 264 20.60 -40.61 -12.40
C GLU A 264 22.06 -40.62 -11.91
N GLY A 265 22.24 -40.08 -10.70
CA GLY A 265 23.30 -40.43 -9.76
C GLY A 265 22.69 -40.63 -8.38
N ALA A 266 22.31 -41.87 -8.08
CA ALA A 266 21.97 -42.33 -6.74
C ALA A 266 23.23 -42.51 -5.88
N ALA A 267 23.16 -42.16 -4.60
CA ALA A 267 23.44 -43.07 -3.46
C ALA A 267 23.71 -42.31 -2.15
N ASP A 268 22.97 -42.74 -1.13
CA ASP A 268 23.39 -42.94 0.26
C ASP A 268 24.02 -41.81 1.07
N SER A 269 23.28 -41.30 2.06
CA SER A 269 23.62 -41.55 3.48
C SER A 269 22.54 -41.01 4.43
N VAL A 270 21.87 -41.95 5.10
CA VAL A 270 21.06 -41.73 6.31
C VAL A 270 22.00 -41.69 7.52
N PRO A 271 21.74 -40.83 8.52
CA PRO A 271 21.87 -41.28 9.89
C PRO A 271 20.57 -41.12 10.66
N ALA A 272 20.22 -42.20 11.34
CA ALA A 272 19.18 -42.31 12.35
C ALA A 272 19.41 -41.28 13.47
N PHE A 273 18.35 -40.59 13.89
CA PHE A 273 18.31 -39.92 15.19
C PHE A 273 17.09 -40.39 15.99
N ALA A 274 17.40 -40.72 17.23
CA ALA A 274 16.64 -41.52 18.17
C ALA A 274 15.33 -40.86 18.68
N PRO A 275 14.41 -41.68 19.23
CA PRO A 275 13.15 -41.20 19.81
C PRO A 275 13.38 -40.40 21.10
N MET A 276 12.67 -39.28 21.23
CA MET A 276 12.59 -38.50 22.47
C MET A 276 11.65 -39.19 23.49
N PRO A 277 12.02 -39.24 24.77
CA PRO A 277 11.15 -39.74 25.83
C PRO A 277 10.16 -38.69 26.31
N ASP A 278 8.93 -39.16 26.56
CA ASP A 278 7.94 -38.54 27.43
C ASP A 278 8.53 -38.17 28.79
N SER A 279 8.30 -36.93 29.25
CA SER A 279 8.34 -36.65 30.68
C SER A 279 7.54 -35.40 31.07
N ALA A 280 6.42 -35.67 31.72
CA ALA A 280 5.93 -35.07 32.95
C ALA A 280 5.84 -33.53 33.06
N ALA A 281 4.60 -33.07 33.09
CA ALA A 281 4.18 -31.86 33.79
C ALA A 281 4.49 -31.94 35.30
N PRO A 282 4.79 -30.79 35.92
CA PRO A 282 4.36 -30.56 37.29
C PRO A 282 3.47 -29.32 37.38
N SER A 283 2.25 -29.57 37.81
CA SER A 283 1.36 -28.65 38.50
C SER A 283 2.09 -27.97 39.67
N THR A 284 2.12 -26.64 39.68
CA THR A 284 2.30 -25.87 40.91
C THR A 284 1.34 -24.68 40.92
N SER A 285 0.33 -24.83 41.76
CA SER A 285 -0.50 -23.75 42.28
C SER A 285 0.32 -22.92 43.26
N ALA A 286 0.40 -21.61 43.06
CA ALA A 286 0.82 -20.68 44.11
C ALA A 286 -0.08 -19.45 44.08
N SER A 287 -0.92 -19.40 45.10
CA SER A 287 -1.85 -18.33 45.48
C SER A 287 -1.09 -17.03 45.76
N ALA A 288 -1.37 -15.97 45.02
CA ALA A 288 -0.94 -14.61 45.35
C ALA A 288 -2.00 -13.92 46.23
N PRO A 289 -1.62 -13.32 47.38
CA PRO A 289 -2.55 -12.59 48.23
C PRO A 289 -2.88 -11.21 47.66
N ALA A 290 -4.14 -10.80 47.87
CA ALA A 290 -4.68 -9.50 47.48
C ALA A 290 -3.94 -8.33 48.16
N PRO A 291 -3.76 -7.17 47.47
CA PRO A 291 -3.22 -5.98 48.10
C PRO A 291 -4.23 -5.33 49.04
N ALA A 292 -3.76 -4.93 50.23
CA ALA A 292 -4.51 -4.15 51.21
C ALA A 292 -4.87 -2.75 50.68
N PRO A 293 -6.00 -2.16 51.09
CA PRO A 293 -6.43 -0.85 50.63
C PRO A 293 -5.57 0.28 51.25
N VAL A 294 -4.98 1.10 50.38
CA VAL A 294 -4.30 2.33 50.78
C VAL A 294 -5.34 3.38 51.18
N ARG A 295 -5.12 3.94 52.37
CA ARG A 295 -5.89 5.00 53.03
C ARG A 295 -6.06 6.23 52.14
N ALA A 296 -7.27 6.77 52.17
CA ALA A 296 -7.58 8.15 51.81
C ALA A 296 -6.78 9.12 52.70
N VAL A 297 -6.18 10.13 52.07
CA VAL A 297 -5.74 11.35 52.73
C VAL A 297 -6.57 12.48 52.13
N GLU A 298 -7.56 12.91 52.91
CA GLU A 298 -8.17 14.24 52.83
C GLU A 298 -7.24 15.22 53.54
N SER A 299 -7.03 16.39 52.92
CA SER A 299 -6.62 17.69 53.51
C SER A 299 -5.91 18.47 52.39
N ASP A 300 -6.07 19.77 52.18
CA ASP A 300 -6.93 20.78 52.75
C ASP A 300 -6.72 22.01 51.84
N ALA A 301 -7.66 22.94 51.92
CA ALA A 301 -7.71 24.18 51.20
C ALA A 301 -6.45 25.05 51.38
N GLY A 302 -6.03 25.67 50.29
CA GLY A 302 -5.08 26.79 50.27
C GLY A 302 -5.65 27.89 49.40
N ILE A 303 -6.50 28.73 50.02
CA ILE A 303 -7.00 30.00 49.51
C ILE A 303 -5.81 30.93 49.33
N GLY A 304 -5.64 31.46 48.12
CA GLY A 304 -4.67 32.50 47.80
C GLY A 304 -5.34 33.52 46.89
N ASP A 305 -6.01 34.50 47.52
CA ASP A 305 -6.38 35.76 46.90
C ASP A 305 -5.11 36.51 46.47
N GLY A 306 -5.12 37.01 45.23
CA GLY A 306 -4.00 37.71 44.61
C GLY A 306 -4.49 38.54 43.44
N ASP A 307 -4.71 39.81 43.77
CA ASP A 307 -5.23 40.92 42.96
C ASP A 307 -4.61 41.07 41.55
N ASP A 308 -5.52 41.33 40.60
CA ASP A 308 -5.55 42.54 39.77
C ASP A 308 -4.26 42.97 39.07
N LEU A 309 -4.11 42.59 37.79
CA LEU A 309 -3.46 43.43 36.77
C LEU A 309 -4.06 43.19 35.39
N SER A 310 -4.79 44.22 34.95
CA SER A 310 -5.02 44.64 33.57
C SER A 310 -3.98 44.18 32.54
N SER A 311 -4.43 43.53 31.47
CA SER A 311 -3.85 43.75 30.15
C SER A 311 -4.88 43.49 29.07
N GLN A 312 -5.12 44.55 28.29
CA GLN A 312 -5.71 44.54 26.96
C GLN A 312 -4.95 43.59 26.03
N GLY A 313 -5.64 43.03 25.04
CA GLY A 313 -5.00 42.29 23.95
C GLY A 313 -5.97 41.41 23.16
N ASP A 314 -6.69 42.06 22.25
CA ASP A 314 -7.03 41.57 20.90
C ASP A 314 -7.66 40.17 20.76
N ASP A 315 -8.98 40.19 20.73
CA ASP A 315 -9.88 39.12 20.30
C ASP A 315 -9.87 39.03 18.76
N GLU A 316 -8.88 38.33 18.19
CA GLU A 316 -8.94 37.87 16.80
C GLU A 316 -9.64 36.52 16.74
N GLY A 317 -10.93 36.57 16.38
CA GLY A 317 -11.73 35.41 16.01
C GLY A 317 -11.08 34.61 14.88
N ASN A 318 -10.49 33.47 15.24
CA ASN A 318 -10.01 32.49 14.28
C ASN A 318 -11.17 31.57 13.88
N ASP A 319 -11.94 32.05 12.90
CA ASP A 319 -12.98 31.34 12.17
C ASP A 319 -12.36 30.15 11.40
N SER A 320 -12.27 29.00 12.04
CA SER A 320 -11.81 27.75 11.43
C SER A 320 -12.92 27.08 10.62
N THR A 321 -13.38 27.75 9.57
CA THR A 321 -14.39 27.25 8.64
C THR A 321 -13.87 27.21 7.20
N ILE A 322 -12.68 26.64 6.95
CA ILE A 322 -12.21 26.34 5.59
C ILE A 322 -11.54 24.95 5.55
N PHE A 323 -12.32 23.94 5.21
CA PHE A 323 -11.85 22.74 4.48
C PHE A 323 -12.70 22.57 3.23
N GLY A 324 -12.62 23.56 2.33
CA GLY A 324 -13.00 23.39 0.93
C GLY A 324 -11.94 22.53 0.26
N TYR A 325 -12.23 21.25 0.06
CA TYR A 325 -11.49 20.44 -0.89
C TYR A 325 -11.97 20.81 -2.29
N ASP A 326 -11.35 21.84 -2.88
CA ASP A 326 -11.39 22.04 -4.32
C ASP A 326 -10.61 20.90 -4.96
N CYS A 327 -11.37 19.89 -5.39
CA CYS A 327 -10.93 18.90 -6.34
C CYS A 327 -10.55 19.62 -7.63
N LEU A 328 -9.29 19.44 -8.03
CA LEU A 328 -8.80 19.74 -9.36
C LEU A 328 -9.77 19.15 -10.39
N ASN A 329 -10.48 20.02 -11.10
CA ASN A 329 -11.05 19.70 -12.40
C ASN A 329 -9.88 19.51 -13.36
N ASP A 330 -9.59 18.26 -13.71
CA ASP A 330 -8.90 17.94 -14.96
C ASP A 330 -9.94 18.14 -16.07
N ASP A 331 -10.06 19.37 -16.58
CA ASP A 331 -10.82 19.65 -17.79
C ASP A 331 -10.07 19.06 -18.98
N GLU A 332 -10.78 18.18 -19.67
CA GLU A 332 -10.50 17.67 -20.99
C GLU A 332 -10.36 18.85 -21.97
N VAL A 333 -9.19 19.01 -22.56
CA VAL A 333 -9.03 19.82 -23.77
C VAL A 333 -9.54 18.96 -24.92
N GLU A 334 -10.81 19.13 -25.28
CA GLU A 334 -11.32 18.69 -26.56
C GLU A 334 -10.72 19.57 -27.67
N ASP A 335 -9.91 18.96 -28.53
CA ASP A 335 -9.47 19.54 -29.80
C ASP A 335 -10.69 19.68 -30.73
N SER A 336 -11.26 20.88 -30.79
CA SER A 336 -12.22 21.27 -31.80
C SER A 336 -11.52 21.43 -33.15
N VAL A 337 -11.69 20.44 -34.03
CA VAL A 337 -11.34 20.51 -35.45
C VAL A 337 -12.30 21.48 -36.14
N SER A 338 -11.76 22.58 -36.66
CA SER A 338 -12.47 23.55 -37.48
C SER A 338 -12.70 22.98 -38.89
N GLU A 339 -13.95 22.68 -39.24
CA GLU A 339 -14.37 22.50 -40.63
C GLU A 339 -14.48 23.87 -41.31
N SER A 340 -13.55 24.13 -42.24
CA SER A 340 -13.65 25.24 -43.18
C SER A 340 -14.57 24.85 -44.34
N SER A 341 -15.66 25.59 -44.48
CA SER A 341 -16.50 25.67 -45.66
C SER A 341 -15.69 26.01 -46.92
N VAL A 342 -15.82 25.20 -47.97
CA VAL A 342 -15.41 25.56 -49.33
C VAL A 342 -16.63 25.47 -50.23
N ASP A 343 -17.08 26.64 -50.68
CA ASP A 343 -17.97 26.85 -51.81
C ASP A 343 -17.37 26.28 -53.09
N THR A 344 -18.18 25.59 -53.90
CA THR A 344 -18.05 25.63 -55.36
C THR A 344 -19.41 25.44 -56.02
N SER A 345 -19.82 26.54 -56.68
CA SER A 345 -20.56 26.73 -57.94
C SER A 345 -21.46 25.64 -58.52
#